data_AF-A0A402BBK7-F1
#
_entry.id   AF-A0A402BBK7-F1
#
_cell.length_a   1.000
_cell.length_b   1.000
_cell.length_c   1.000
_cell.angle_alpha   90.00
_cell.angle_beta   90.00
_cell.angle_gamma   90.00
#
_symmetry.space_group_name_H-M   'P 1'
#
loop_
_entity.id
_entity.type
_entity.pdbx_description
1 polymer ?
#
loop_
_entity_poly.entity_id
_entity_poly.type
_entity_poly.pdbx_seq_one_letter_code
_entity_poly.pdbx_strand_id
1 'polypeptide(L)' 'MLSEDLDAASAAYRVGYQDASYFNREYKSLFGIPPMRDVQRLRGETLALSGR' A
#
# COMPACT_ATOMS: atom_id res chain seq x y z
N MET A 1 -11.52 -0.53 -8.92
CA MET A 1 -10.76 -1.74 -9.29
C MET A 1 -9.49 -1.41 -10.06
N LEU A 2 -9.50 -1.08 -11.36
CA LEU A 2 -8.22 -0.94 -12.12
C LEU A 2 -7.24 0.14 -11.60
N SER A 3 -7.74 1.28 -11.12
CA SER A 3 -6.88 2.33 -10.55
C SER A 3 -6.25 1.94 -9.22
N GLU A 4 -6.95 1.16 -8.40
CA GLU A 4 -6.46 0.69 -7.09
C GLU A 4 -5.40 -0.40 -7.27
N ASP A 5 -5.59 -1.27 -8.26
CA ASP A 5 -4.60 -2.28 -8.65
C ASP A 5 -3.31 -1.65 -9.20
N LEU A 6 -3.42 -0.52 -9.91
CA LEU A 6 -2.26 0.21 -10.45
C LEU A 6 -1.36 0.78 -9.33
N ASP A 7 -1.98 1.33 -8.28
CA ASP A 7 -1.25 1.88 -7.13
C ASP A 7 -0.62 0.77 -6.27
N ALA A 8 -1.34 -0.33 -6.05
CA ALA A 8 -0.81 -1.49 -5.33
C ALA A 8 0.34 -2.17 -6.09
N ALA A 9 0.21 -2.33 -7.41
CA ALA A 9 1.27 -2.88 -8.25
C ALA A 9 2.52 -2.00 -8.23
N SER A 10 2.35 -0.68 -8.35
CA SER A 10 3.47 0.26 -8.28
C SER A 10 4.20 0.20 -6.94
N ALA A 11 3.46 0.07 -5.84
CA ALA A 11 4.04 -0.12 -4.50
C ALA A 11 4.77 -1.46 -4.39
N ALA A 12 4.16 -2.56 -4.88
CA ALA A 12 4.75 -3.88 -4.91
C ALA A 12 6.11 -3.90 -5.62
N TYR A 13 6.20 -3.30 -6.81
CA TYR A 13 7.47 -3.23 -7.54
C TYR A 13 8.54 -2.41 -6.81
N ARG A 14 8.17 -1.31 -6.13
CA ARG A 14 9.12 -0.49 -5.35
C ARG A 14 9.73 -1.23 -4.17
N VAL A 15 9.01 -2.18 -3.58
CA VAL A 15 9.52 -3.02 -2.48
C VAL A 15 10.11 -4.35 -2.96
N GLY A 16 10.27 -4.54 -4.28
CA GLY A 16 10.95 -5.68 -4.88
C GLY A 16 10.06 -6.87 -5.22
N TYR A 17 8.74 -6.72 -5.12
CA TYR A 17 7.80 -7.76 -5.53
C TYR A 17 7.58 -7.72 -7.04
N GLN A 18 7.62 -8.89 -7.67
CA GLN A 18 7.38 -9.05 -9.10
C GLN A 18 5.88 -9.25 -9.43
N ASP A 19 5.06 -9.51 -8.41
CA ASP A 19 3.64 -9.79 -8.53
C ASP A 19 2.85 -9.00 -7.48
N ALA A 20 1.95 -8.13 -7.95
CA ALA A 20 1.10 -7.28 -7.12
C ALA A 20 0.05 -8.08 -6.30
N SER A 21 -0.45 -9.18 -6.86
CA SER A 21 -1.41 -10.05 -6.18
C SER A 21 -0.77 -10.85 -5.06
N TYR A 22 0.48 -11.31 -5.24
CA TYR A 22 1.26 -11.95 -4.19
C TYR A 22 1.55 -10.97 -3.05
N PHE A 23 2.01 -9.76 -3.40
CA PHE A 23 2.21 -8.67 -2.44
C PHE A 23 0.95 -8.38 -1.61
N ASN A 24 -0.21 -8.24 -2.26
CA ASN A 24 -1.47 -7.96 -1.56
C ASN A 24 -1.88 -9.06 -0.55
N ARG A 25 -1.66 -10.34 -0.89
CA ARG A 25 -1.99 -11.46 0.02
C ARG A 25 -1.05 -11.50 1.21
N GLU A 26 0.26 -11.43 0.98
CA GLU A 26 1.26 -11.45 2.04
C GLU A 26 1.12 -10.24 2.95
N TYR A 27 0.93 -9.05 2.38
CA TYR A 27 0.74 -7.84 3.16
C TYR A 27 -0.51 -7.95 4.06
N LYS A 28 -1.63 -8.45 3.52
CA LYS A 28 -2.83 -8.67 4.34
C LYS A 28 -2.62 -9.74 5.42
N SER A 29 -1.83 -10.77 5.15
CA SER A 29 -1.48 -11.81 6.12
C SER A 29 -0.64 -11.24 7.28
N LEU A 30 0.36 -10.43 6.96
CA LEU A 30 1.29 -9.86 7.92
C LEU A 30 0.69 -8.70 8.73
N PHE A 31 -0.12 -7.84 8.09
CA PHE A 31 -0.60 -6.59 8.69
C PHE A 31 -2.11 -6.54 8.92
N GLY A 32 -2.87 -7.54 8.46
CA GLY A 32 -4.32 -7.63 8.64
C GLY A 32 -5.16 -6.67 7.77
N ILE A 33 -4.52 -5.71 7.09
CA ILE A 33 -5.16 -4.71 6.24
C ILE A 33 -4.52 -4.69 4.85
N PRO A 34 -5.25 -4.31 3.78
CA PRO A 34 -4.66 -4.13 2.46
C PRO A 34 -3.65 -2.97 2.43
N PRO A 35 -2.55 -3.07 1.66
CA PRO A 35 -1.49 -2.06 1.61
C PRO A 35 -1.99 -0.68 1.20
N MET A 36 -3.00 -0.58 0.33
CA MET A 36 -3.58 0.71 -0.06
C MET A 36 -4.25 1.47 1.08
N ARG A 37 -4.94 0.75 1.98
CA ARG A 37 -5.53 1.38 3.17
C ARG A 37 -4.46 1.88 4.12
N ASP A 38 -3.37 1.13 4.24
CA ASP A 38 -2.25 1.55 5.08
C ASP A 38 -1.54 2.78 4.49
N VAL A 39 -1.28 2.80 3.18
CA VAL A 39 -0.71 3.97 2.49
C VAL A 39 -1.59 5.21 2.63
N GLN A 40 -2.92 5.08 2.52
CA GLN A 40 -3.83 6.22 2.74
C GLN A 40 -3.75 6.73 4.18
N ARG A 41 -3.67 5.83 5.17
CA ARG A 41 -3.46 6.20 6.58
C ARG A 41 -2.14 6.91 6.77
N LEU A 42 -1.04 6.33 6.28
CA LEU A 42 0.32 6.90 6.37
C LEU A 42 0.42 8.26 5.68
N ARG A 43 -0.24 8.45 4.53
CA ARG A 43 -0.31 9.75 3.86
C ARG A 43 -1.08 10.77 4.71
N GLY A 44 -2.22 10.38 5.29
CA GLY A 44 -2.98 11.24 6.20
C GLY A 44 -2.18 11.63 7.45
N GLU A 45 -1.45 10.68 8.03
CA GLU A 45 -0.54 10.90 9.16
C GLU A 45 0.63 11.81 8.78
N THR A 46 1.24 11.61 7.60
CA THR A 46 2.32 12.45 7.07
C THR A 46 1.85 13.90 6.88
N LEU A 47 0.66 14.11 6.30
CA LEU A 47 0.08 15.45 6.15
C LEU A 47 -0.22 16.11 7.50
N ALA A 48 -0.69 15.35 8.50
CA ALA A 48 -0.91 15.86 9.85
C ALA A 48 0.40 16.21 10.59
N LEU A 49 1.51 15.53 10.26
CA LEU A 49 2.85 15.82 10.79
C LEU A 49 3.50 17.06 10.14
N SER A 50 3.26 17.32 8.86
CA SER A 50 3.79 18.49 8.15
C SER A 50 3.10 19.81 8.48
N GLY A 51 1.95 19.78 9.15
CA GLY A 51 1.20 20.97 9.58
C GLY A 51 1.49 21.44 11.02
N ARG A 52 2.52 20.89 11.68
CA ARG A 52 2.93 21.28 13.04
C ARG A 52 4.23 22.07 13.05
#